data_AF-A0A429GKV5-F1
#
_entry.id   AF-A0A429GKV5-F1
#
_cell.length_a   1.000
_cell.length_b   1.000
_cell.length_c   1.000
_cell.angle_alpha   90.00
_cell.angle_beta   90.00
_cell.angle_gamma   90.00
#
_symmetry.space_group_name_H-M   'P 1'
#
loop_
_entity.id
_entity.type
_entity.pdbx_description
1 polymer ?
#
loop_
_entity_poly.entity_id
_entity_poly.type
_entity_poly.pdbx_seq_one_letter_code
_entity_poly.pdbx_strand_id
1 'polypeptide(L)'
;GDLGISHNTVHDYVRLMEDMFLLGVAYLKEDGKILYRREKKIFIRDPFLAISLSKLLGADLSRAALLEWVVQEHILREFGEVYFWRNGLEVDVISGKLKVEVKAGKPHRRYPRDVTVLSEEDIPAFLLNLRR
;
A
#
# COMPACT_ATOMS: atom_id res chain seq x y z
N GLY A 1 1.45 -0.49 -23.76
CA GLY A 1 2.30 -1.27 -24.68
C GLY A 1 2.04 -2.72 -24.39
N ASP A 2 1.68 -3.50 -25.39
CA ASP A 2 1.40 -4.92 -25.21
C ASP A 2 2.73 -5.67 -25.11
N LEU A 3 3.10 -6.08 -23.90
CA LEU A 3 4.38 -6.75 -23.61
C LEU A 3 4.40 -8.22 -24.10
N GLY A 4 3.30 -8.70 -24.69
CA GLY A 4 3.14 -10.11 -25.09
C GLY A 4 3.01 -11.08 -23.91
N ILE A 5 2.87 -10.56 -22.69
CA ILE A 5 2.74 -11.34 -21.46
C ILE A 5 1.25 -11.44 -21.11
N SER A 6 0.76 -12.67 -20.93
CA SER A 6 -0.64 -12.89 -20.56
C SER A 6 -0.94 -12.35 -19.16
N HIS A 7 -2.19 -11.92 -18.92
CA HIS A 7 -2.62 -11.49 -17.58
C HIS A 7 -2.46 -12.61 -16.54
N ASN A 8 -2.57 -13.88 -16.95
CA ASN A 8 -2.41 -15.04 -16.07
C ASN A 8 -0.96 -15.15 -15.61
N THR A 9 -0.02 -14.97 -16.53
CA THR A 9 1.41 -14.98 -16.22
C THR A 9 1.76 -13.88 -15.21
N VAL A 10 1.23 -12.66 -15.39
CA VAL A 10 1.44 -11.57 -14.41
C VAL A 10 0.85 -11.93 -13.05
N HIS A 11 -0.36 -12.49 -13.04
CA HIS A 11 -1.01 -12.94 -11.82
C HIS A 11 -0.17 -13.99 -11.06
N ASP A 12 0.37 -14.98 -11.77
CA ASP A 12 1.17 -16.04 -11.19
C ASP A 12 2.49 -15.50 -10.61
N TYR A 13 3.14 -14.55 -11.29
CA TYR A 13 4.33 -13.88 -10.76
C TYR A 13 4.03 -13.07 -9.49
N VAL A 14 2.92 -12.32 -9.47
CA VAL A 14 2.53 -11.57 -8.28
C VAL A 14 2.28 -12.52 -7.11
N ARG A 15 1.51 -13.59 -7.33
CA ARG A 15 1.23 -14.60 -6.30
C ARG A 15 2.50 -15.25 -5.77
N LEU A 16 3.41 -15.66 -6.66
CA LEU A 16 4.71 -16.23 -6.28
C LEU A 16 5.49 -15.26 -5.38
N MET A 17 5.54 -13.98 -5.74
CA MET A 17 6.24 -12.97 -4.96
C MET A 17 5.55 -12.63 -3.63
N GLU A 18 4.22 -12.74 -3.54
CA GLU A 18 3.48 -12.68 -2.28
C GLU A 18 3.86 -13.87 -1.37
N ASP A 19 3.87 -15.09 -1.91
CA ASP A 19 4.25 -16.32 -1.19
C ASP A 19 5.72 -16.29 -0.71
N MET A 20 6.59 -15.57 -1.44
CA MET A 20 7.98 -15.31 -1.06
C MET A 20 8.16 -14.12 -0.11
N PHE A 21 7.07 -13.49 0.35
CA PHE A 21 7.10 -12.30 1.22
C PHE A 21 7.80 -11.08 0.61
N LEU A 22 7.88 -11.00 -0.73
CA LEU A 22 8.47 -9.87 -1.45
C LEU A 22 7.44 -8.77 -1.71
N LEU A 23 6.21 -9.17 -2.08
CA LEU A 23 5.11 -8.28 -2.40
C LEU A 23 3.95 -8.45 -1.41
N GLY A 24 3.24 -7.36 -1.15
CA GLY A 24 1.92 -7.36 -0.54
C GLY A 24 0.89 -6.79 -1.51
N VAL A 25 -0.36 -7.19 -1.33
CA VAL A 25 -1.48 -6.75 -2.17
C VAL A 25 -2.58 -6.17 -1.30
N ALA A 26 -2.94 -4.91 -1.55
CA ALA A 26 -4.14 -4.30 -0.98
C ALA A 26 -5.25 -4.29 -2.04
N TYR A 27 -6.34 -4.98 -1.75
CA TYR A 27 -7.52 -4.99 -2.61
C TYR A 27 -8.42 -3.78 -2.32
N LEU A 28 -9.16 -3.32 -3.34
CA LEU A 28 -10.15 -2.27 -3.18
C LEU A 28 -11.28 -2.75 -2.25
N LYS A 29 -11.63 -1.94 -1.25
CA LYS A 29 -12.73 -2.20 -0.31
C LYS A 29 -13.73 -1.07 -0.33
N GLU A 30 -14.94 -1.34 -0.83
CA GLU A 30 -16.05 -0.38 -0.95
C GLU A 30 -17.30 -0.94 -0.26
N ASP A 31 -18.01 -0.10 0.50
CA ASP A 31 -19.25 -0.47 1.20
C ASP A 31 -19.15 -1.79 1.99
N GLY A 32 -18.01 -2.02 2.63
CA GLY A 32 -17.72 -3.22 3.41
C GLY A 32 -17.38 -4.47 2.59
N LYS A 33 -17.35 -4.39 1.26
CA LYS A 33 -17.05 -5.50 0.35
C LYS A 33 -15.65 -5.36 -0.24
N ILE A 34 -14.95 -6.49 -0.35
CA ILE A 34 -13.64 -6.57 -1.02
C ILE A 34 -13.87 -6.90 -2.50
N LEU A 35 -13.31 -6.08 -3.38
CA LEU A 35 -13.51 -6.18 -4.83
C LEU A 35 -12.28 -6.80 -5.51
N TYR A 36 -12.13 -8.12 -5.42
CA TYR A 36 -10.96 -8.86 -5.92
C TYR A 36 -10.66 -8.74 -7.42
N ARG A 37 -11.66 -8.39 -8.22
CA ARG A 37 -11.55 -8.24 -9.69
C ARG A 37 -11.36 -6.79 -10.14
N ARG A 38 -11.29 -5.85 -9.21
CA ARG A 38 -11.03 -4.42 -9.47
C ARG A 38 -9.54 -4.13 -9.36
N GLU A 39 -9.18 -2.85 -9.45
CA GLU A 39 -7.83 -2.38 -9.17
C GLU A 39 -7.34 -2.86 -7.80
N LYS A 40 -6.05 -3.16 -7.73
CA LYS A 40 -5.33 -3.55 -6.53
C LYS A 40 -4.05 -2.74 -6.44
N LYS A 41 -3.65 -2.36 -5.23
CA LYS A 41 -2.32 -1.81 -4.98
C LYS A 41 -1.36 -2.96 -4.69
N ILE A 42 -0.22 -2.95 -5.37
CA ILE A 42 0.88 -3.88 -5.13
C ILE A 42 2.00 -3.06 -4.51
N PHE A 43 2.53 -3.52 -3.37
CA PHE A 43 3.61 -2.85 -2.67
C PHE A 43 4.76 -3.81 -2.39
N ILE A 44 5.99 -3.29 -2.45
CA ILE A 44 7.17 -4.05 -2.03
C ILE A 44 7.23 -3.99 -0.51
N ARG A 45 7.31 -5.16 0.12
CA ARG A 45 7.22 -5.31 1.58
C ARG A 45 8.45 -4.78 2.31
N ASP A 46 9.62 -4.86 1.68
CA ASP A 46 10.89 -4.38 2.24
C ASP A 46 11.38 -3.12 1.51
N PRO A 47 11.48 -1.97 2.20
CA PRO A 47 12.06 -0.75 1.64
C PRO A 47 13.49 -0.95 1.09
N PHE A 48 14.30 -1.78 1.72
CA PHE A 48 15.66 -2.06 1.24
C PHE A 48 15.63 -2.77 -0.12
N LEU A 49 14.71 -3.73 -0.30
CA LEU A 49 14.50 -4.41 -1.58
C LEU A 49 14.03 -3.42 -2.65
N ALA A 50 13.05 -2.56 -2.33
CA ALA A 50 12.54 -1.55 -3.25
C ALA A 50 13.65 -0.60 -3.74
N ILE A 51 14.46 -0.08 -2.81
CA ILE A 51 15.57 0.83 -3.11
C ILE A 51 16.64 0.11 -3.94
N SER A 52 16.96 -1.14 -3.59
CA SER A 52 17.96 -1.95 -4.30
C SER A 52 17.54 -2.23 -5.75
N LEU A 53 16.29 -2.63 -5.96
CA LEU A 53 15.74 -2.89 -7.30
C LEU A 53 15.66 -1.61 -8.14
N SER A 54 15.21 -0.50 -7.56
CA SER A 54 15.19 0.81 -8.22
C SER A 54 16.58 1.21 -8.73
N LYS A 55 17.61 1.09 -7.88
CA LYS A 55 18.99 1.38 -8.27
C LYS A 55 19.52 0.43 -9.33
N LEU A 56 19.26 -0.87 -9.19
CA LEU A 56 19.74 -1.90 -10.12
C LEU A 56 19.14 -1.73 -11.52
N LEU A 57 17.84 -1.42 -11.58
CA LEU A 57 17.09 -1.33 -12.83
C LEU A 57 17.07 0.09 -13.42
N GLY A 58 17.61 1.08 -12.71
CA GLY A 58 17.53 2.49 -13.10
C GLY A 58 16.09 3.01 -13.13
N ALA A 59 15.21 2.46 -12.29
CA ALA A 59 13.80 2.83 -12.22
C ALA A 59 13.55 3.89 -11.15
N ASP A 60 12.72 4.88 -11.45
CA ASP A 60 12.33 5.92 -10.49
C ASP A 60 11.52 5.34 -9.33
N LEU A 61 11.94 5.63 -8.10
CA LEU A 61 11.21 5.26 -6.88
C LEU A 61 10.77 6.52 -6.14
N SER A 62 9.45 6.74 -6.11
CA SER A 62 8.87 7.86 -5.38
C SER A 62 8.97 7.66 -3.87
N ARG A 63 9.38 8.71 -3.15
CA ARG A 63 9.37 8.74 -1.68
C ARG A 63 7.96 8.54 -1.13
N ALA A 64 6.94 9.11 -1.78
CA ALA A 64 5.55 8.94 -1.36
C ALA A 64 5.09 7.47 -1.44
N ALA A 65 5.43 6.79 -2.54
CA ALA A 65 5.12 5.37 -2.70
C ALA A 65 5.83 4.52 -1.63
N LEU A 66 7.10 4.81 -1.36
CA LEU A 66 7.86 4.09 -0.34
C LEU A 66 7.25 4.24 1.07
N LEU A 67 6.82 5.46 1.44
CA LEU A 67 6.17 5.70 2.72
C LEU A 67 4.82 4.97 2.82
N GLU A 68 4.03 4.99 1.75
CA GLU A 68 2.76 4.24 1.68
C GLU A 68 2.99 2.73 1.87
N TRP A 69 3.98 2.18 1.17
CA TRP A 69 4.34 0.75 1.26
C TRP A 69 4.80 0.36 2.66
N VAL A 70 5.58 1.23 3.33
CA VAL A 70 5.98 1.01 4.73
C VAL A 70 4.76 0.92 5.65
N VAL A 71 3.80 1.82 5.49
CA VAL A 71 2.57 1.82 6.31
C VAL A 71 1.71 0.59 5.99
N GLN A 72 1.52 0.26 4.71
CA GLN A 72 0.81 -0.94 4.27
C GLN A 72 1.42 -2.22 4.83
N GLU A 73 2.75 -2.37 4.78
CA GLU A 73 3.43 -3.55 5.30
C GLU A 73 3.29 -3.70 6.81
N HIS A 74 3.45 -2.62 7.58
CA HIS A 74 3.32 -2.71 9.03
C HIS A 74 1.89 -3.07 9.45
N ILE A 75 0.88 -2.50 8.79
CA ILE A 75 -0.52 -2.83 9.03
C ILE A 75 -0.83 -4.26 8.61
N LEU A 76 -0.32 -4.72 7.45
CA LEU A 76 -0.46 -6.11 7.02
C LEU A 76 0.16 -7.08 8.03
N ARG A 77 1.34 -6.78 8.57
CA ARG A 77 1.99 -7.60 9.61
C ARG A 77 1.21 -7.64 10.91
N GLU A 78 0.64 -6.52 11.31
CA GLU A 78 -0.04 -6.40 12.61
C GLU A 78 -1.43 -7.04 12.59
N PHE A 79 -2.21 -6.80 11.54
CA PHE A 79 -3.62 -7.19 11.48
C PHE A 79 -3.91 -8.34 10.51
N GLY A 80 -2.95 -8.74 9.68
CA GLY A 80 -3.12 -9.81 8.70
C GLY A 80 -3.94 -9.41 7.46
N GLU A 81 -4.47 -8.19 7.40
CA GLU A 81 -5.23 -7.66 6.28
C GLU A 81 -4.92 -6.19 6.02
N VAL A 82 -4.89 -5.82 4.74
CA VAL A 82 -4.72 -4.45 4.27
C VAL A 82 -5.55 -4.26 2.99
N TYR A 83 -6.31 -3.17 2.94
CA TYR A 83 -7.14 -2.78 1.81
C TYR A 83 -6.92 -1.31 1.51
N PHE A 84 -7.50 -0.82 0.41
CA PHE A 84 -7.56 0.61 0.12
C PHE A 84 -8.95 0.98 -0.38
N TRP A 85 -9.24 2.28 -0.48
CA TRP A 85 -10.48 2.78 -1.04
C TRP A 85 -10.23 4.00 -1.93
N ARG A 86 -11.00 4.14 -3.02
CA ARG A 86 -10.92 5.31 -3.88
C ARG A 86 -12.29 5.69 -4.46
N ASN A 87 -12.76 6.90 -4.15
CA ASN A 87 -13.92 7.51 -4.83
C ASN A 87 -13.81 9.05 -4.80
N GLY A 88 -13.02 9.63 -5.72
CA GLY A 88 -12.70 11.06 -5.76
C GLY A 88 -11.74 11.55 -4.67
N LEU A 89 -11.68 10.82 -3.56
CA LEU A 89 -10.62 10.82 -2.55
C LEU A 89 -10.02 9.42 -2.48
N GLU A 90 -8.84 9.31 -1.87
CA GLU A 90 -8.14 8.04 -1.65
C GLU A 90 -8.01 7.80 -0.14
N VAL A 91 -8.06 6.53 0.26
CA VAL A 91 -7.64 6.07 1.58
C VAL A 91 -6.66 4.94 1.32
N ASP A 92 -5.38 5.23 1.51
CA ASP A 92 -4.28 4.32 1.19
C ASP A 92 -4.32 2.99 1.95
N VAL A 93 -4.84 3.00 3.18
CA VAL A 93 -4.94 1.81 4.01
C VAL A 93 -6.26 1.73 4.77
N ILE A 94 -6.88 0.55 4.71
CA ILE A 94 -8.02 0.13 5.52
C ILE A 94 -7.73 -1.23 6.14
N SER A 95 -7.88 -1.37 7.45
CA SER A 95 -7.81 -2.63 8.18
C SER A 95 -8.77 -2.60 9.37
N GLY A 96 -9.79 -3.46 9.39
CA GLY A 96 -10.91 -3.32 10.33
C GLY A 96 -11.53 -1.90 10.33
N LYS A 97 -11.40 -1.18 11.46
CA LYS A 97 -11.85 0.22 11.64
C LYS A 97 -10.77 1.26 11.34
N LEU A 98 -9.51 0.84 11.19
CA LEU A 98 -8.39 1.72 10.91
C LEU A 98 -8.49 2.20 9.46
N LYS A 99 -8.38 3.51 9.26
CA LYS A 99 -8.29 4.16 7.95
C LYS A 99 -7.16 5.16 7.96
N VAL A 100 -6.22 5.01 7.03
CA VAL A 100 -5.03 5.85 6.96
C VAL A 100 -4.85 6.36 5.55
N GLU A 101 -4.48 7.62 5.45
CA GLU A 101 -3.99 8.26 4.23
C GLU A 101 -2.56 8.74 4.47
N VAL A 102 -1.63 8.39 3.59
CA VAL A 102 -0.22 8.78 3.68
C VAL A 102 0.05 10.00 2.81
N LYS A 103 0.76 10.99 3.36
CA LYS A 103 1.18 12.19 2.63
C LYS A 103 2.65 12.48 2.86
N ALA A 104 3.43 12.51 1.79
CA ALA A 104 4.81 13.01 1.82
C ALA A 104 4.91 14.54 1.98
N GLY A 105 3.79 15.26 2.08
CA GLY A 105 3.75 16.73 2.18
C GLY A 105 2.46 17.21 2.84
N LYS A 106 2.30 18.54 2.95
CA LYS A 106 1.14 19.12 3.66
C LYS A 106 -0.19 18.75 2.97
N PRO A 107 -1.18 18.25 3.72
CA PRO A 107 -2.48 17.94 3.15
C PRO A 107 -3.20 19.22 2.69
N HIS A 108 -3.61 19.25 1.42
CA HIS A 108 -4.35 20.38 0.85
C HIS A 108 -5.88 20.20 0.87
N ARG A 109 -6.37 19.00 1.22
CA ARG A 109 -7.80 18.64 1.25
C ARG A 109 -8.21 18.14 2.63
N ARG A 110 -9.48 18.37 2.99
CA ARG A 110 -10.09 17.79 4.19
C ARG A 110 -10.55 16.36 3.89
N TYR A 111 -10.14 15.43 4.74
CA TYR A 111 -10.56 14.04 4.71
C TYR A 111 -11.77 13.82 5.64
N PRO A 112 -12.55 12.73 5.44
CA PRO A 112 -13.55 12.30 6.42
C PRO A 112 -12.94 12.18 7.83
N ARG A 113 -13.75 12.42 8.88
CA ARG A 113 -13.28 12.51 10.27
C ARG A 113 -12.65 11.22 10.80
N ASP A 114 -12.93 10.08 10.18
CA ASP A 114 -12.48 8.76 10.57
C ASP A 114 -11.21 8.31 9.82
N VAL A 115 -10.63 9.17 8.99
CA VAL A 115 -9.36 8.90 8.29
C VAL A 115 -8.21 9.61 8.99
N THR A 116 -7.24 8.85 9.47
CA THR A 116 -5.98 9.39 10.00
C THR A 116 -5.07 9.76 8.83
N VAL A 117 -4.77 11.05 8.67
CA VAL A 117 -3.80 11.50 7.67
C VAL A 117 -2.42 11.53 8.33
N LEU A 118 -1.47 10.78 7.79
CA LEU A 118 -0.10 10.72 8.30
C LEU A 118 0.85 11.49 7.39
N SER A 119 1.59 12.44 7.95
CA SER A 119 2.78 12.96 7.30
C SER A 119 3.96 12.02 7.47
N GLU A 120 5.05 12.27 6.75
CA GLU A 120 6.29 11.50 6.90
C GLU A 120 6.80 11.50 8.35
N GLU A 121 6.67 12.63 9.05
CA GLU A 121 7.09 12.81 10.44
C GLU A 121 6.22 12.05 11.44
N ASP A 122 4.94 11.85 11.12
CA ASP A 122 3.96 11.17 11.99
C ASP A 122 4.06 9.64 11.89
N ILE A 123 4.52 9.12 10.74
CA ILE A 123 4.56 7.67 10.46
C ILE A 123 5.29 6.88 11.56
N PRO A 124 6.53 7.23 11.99
CA PRO A 124 7.23 6.43 13.00
C PRO A 124 6.45 6.31 14.31
N ALA A 125 5.90 7.41 14.81
CA ALA A 125 5.13 7.42 16.06
C ALA A 125 3.82 6.63 15.90
N PHE A 126 3.14 6.76 14.77
CA PHE A 126 1.95 5.97 14.45
C PHE A 126 2.26 4.47 14.45
N LEU A 127 3.30 4.05 13.73
CA LEU A 127 3.67 2.63 13.58
C LEU A 127 4.08 1.99 14.92
N LEU A 128 4.78 2.71 15.79
CA LEU A 128 5.14 2.23 17.13
C LEU A 128 3.93 1.96 18.02
N ASN A 129 2.82 2.67 17.80
CA ASN A 129 1.60 2.54 18.59
C ASN A 129 0.58 1.55 17.99
N LEU A 130 0.85 0.93 16.84
CA LEU A 130 -0.04 -0.08 16.24
C LEU A 130 -0.20 -1.35 17.10
N ARG A 131 0.79 -1.66 17.94
CA ARG A 131 0.95 -2.90 18.71
C ARG A 131 0.34 -2.89 20.12
N ARG A 132 -0.51 -1.92 20.44
CA ARG A 132 -1.07 -1.72 21.79
C ARG A 132 -2.57 -1.85 21.83
#